data_AF-A0A2P4S370-F1
#
_entry.id   AF-A0A2P4S370-F1
#
_cell.length_a   1.000
_cell.length_b   1.000
_cell.length_c   1.000
_cell.angle_alpha   90.00
_cell.angle_beta   90.00
_cell.angle_gamma   90.00
#
_symmetry.space_group_name_H-M   'P 1'
#
loop_
_entity.id
_entity.type
_entity.pdbx_description
1 polymer ?
#
loop_
_entity_poly.entity_id
_entity_poly.type
_entity_poly.pdbx_seq_one_letter_code
_entity_poly.pdbx_strand_id
1 'polypeptide(L)' 'MVCPSCRHAWFHRACIQGMALRAGLRCFQCPLCRDRDTFLGELFTMGIRIPDRSPMWEENNAYAYLGERHRSCDASDCL' A
#
# COMPACT_ATOMS: atom_id res chain seq x y z
N MET A 1 2.00 10.17 15.50
CA MET A 1 1.70 8.74 15.67
C MET A 1 2.94 7.95 15.32
N VAL A 2 3.18 6.84 16.00
CA VAL A 2 4.35 5.97 15.75
C VAL A 2 3.86 4.66 15.16
N CYS A 3 4.64 4.04 14.26
CA CYS A 3 4.35 2.68 13.81
C CYS A 3 4.47 1.71 15.01
N PRO A 4 3.43 0.93 15.32
CA PRO A 4 3.44 0.02 16.46
C PRO A 4 4.37 -1.19 16.24
N SER A 5 4.51 -1.63 14.99
CA SER A 5 5.33 -2.79 14.63
C SER A 5 6.82 -2.48 14.71
N CYS A 6 7.28 -1.40 14.06
CA CYS A 6 8.71 -1.06 14.05
C CYS A 6 9.12 -0.04 15.12
N ARG A 7 8.23 0.83 15.61
CA ARG A 7 8.49 1.81 16.68
C ARG A 7 9.48 2.94 16.36
N HIS A 8 10.07 2.97 15.16
CA HIS A 8 10.98 4.04 14.70
C HIS A 8 10.44 4.84 13.50
N ALA A 9 9.21 4.55 13.04
CA ALA A 9 8.54 5.37 12.03
C ALA A 9 7.53 6.31 12.69
N TRP A 10 7.64 7.62 12.44
CA TRP A 10 6.71 8.63 12.95
C TRP A 10 5.91 9.29 11.84
N PHE A 11 4.61 9.51 12.10
CA PHE A 11 3.66 10.06 11.13
C PHE A 11 2.79 11.12 11.78
N HIS A 12 2.52 12.21 11.07
CA HIS A 12 1.42 13.11 11.43
C HIS A 12 0.08 12.38 11.28
N ARG A 13 -0.85 12.58 12.21
CA ARG A 13 -2.18 11.93 12.19
C ARG A 13 -2.95 12.24 10.90
N ALA A 14 -2.91 13.49 10.43
CA ALA A 14 -3.57 13.89 9.19
C ALA A 14 -2.96 13.19 7.96
N CYS A 15 -1.62 13.08 7.91
CA CYS A 15 -0.92 12.44 6.79
C CYS A 15 -1.24 10.94 6.72
N ILE A 16 -1.24 10.24 7.85
CA ILE A 16 -1.52 8.80 7.89
C ILE A 16 -3.01 8.51 7.61
N GLN A 17 -3.92 9.37 8.08
CA GLN A 17 -5.34 9.28 7.72
C GLN A 17 -5.57 9.50 6.22
N GLY A 18 -4.89 10.48 5.61
CA GLY A 18 -4.95 10.71 4.17
C GLY A 18 -4.37 9.54 3.37
N MET A 19 -3.28 8.93 3.85
CA MET A 19 -2.70 7.74 3.25
C MET A 19 -3.68 6.56 3.31
N ALA A 20 -4.29 6.29 4.46
CA ALA A 20 -5.30 5.24 4.63
C ALA A 20 -6.47 5.40 3.65
N LEU A 21 -6.99 6.62 3.48
CA LEU A 21 -8.11 6.90 2.57
C LEU A 21 -7.76 6.65 1.11
N ARG A 22 -6.51 6.92 0.70
CA ARG A 22 -6.03 6.70 -0.67
C ARG A 22 -5.63 5.27 -0.93
N ALA A 23 -4.94 4.62 0.00
CA ALA A 23 -4.42 3.27 -0.16
C ALA A 23 -5.52 2.20 0.01
N GLY A 24 -6.54 2.47 0.82
CA GLY A 24 -7.56 1.50 1.18
C GLY A 24 -6.99 0.29 1.93
N LEU A 25 -7.85 -0.66 2.28
CA LEU A 25 -7.47 -1.83 3.06
C LEU A 25 -6.42 -2.71 2.35
N ARG A 26 -6.41 -2.73 1.01
CA ARG A 26 -5.56 -3.64 0.24
C ARG A 26 -4.07 -3.24 0.23
N CYS A 27 -3.78 -1.95 0.31
CA CYS A 27 -2.42 -1.44 0.12
C CYS A 27 -1.92 -0.56 1.27
N PHE A 28 -2.68 -0.45 2.37
CA PHE A 28 -2.27 0.33 3.53
C PHE A 28 -1.39 -0.51 4.47
N GLN A 29 -0.11 -0.12 4.58
CA GLN A 29 0.91 -0.78 5.39
C GLN A 29 1.96 0.25 5.83
N CYS A 30 2.83 -0.11 6.78
CA CYS A 30 3.91 0.79 7.18
C CYS A 30 4.88 1.04 6.01
N PRO A 31 5.16 2.30 5.63
CA PRO A 31 6.09 2.58 4.53
C PRO A 31 7.54 2.21 4.83
N LEU A 32 7.92 2.05 6.11
CA LEU A 32 9.29 1.70 6.50
C LEU A 32 9.50 0.20 6.67
N CYS A 33 8.70 -0.46 7.53
CA CYS A 33 8.89 -1.89 7.82
C CYS A 33 8.01 -2.82 6.99
N ARG A 34 7.04 -2.28 6.23
CA ARG A 34 6.08 -3.03 5.40
C ARG A 34 5.21 -4.04 6.15
N ASP A 35 5.25 -4.03 7.48
CA ASP A 35 4.27 -4.75 8.29
C ASP A 35 2.87 -4.22 7.99
N ARG A 36 1.95 -5.14 7.73
CA ARG A 36 0.56 -4.84 7.37
C ARG A 36 -0.39 -5.18 8.50
N ASP A 37 -0.32 -6.38 9.03
CA ASP A 37 -1.39 -6.89 9.92
C ASP A 37 -1.38 -6.19 11.28
N THR A 38 -0.21 -6.08 11.93
CA THR A 38 -0.10 -5.31 13.19
C THR A 38 -0.34 -3.84 12.94
N PHE A 39 0.19 -3.29 11.85
CA PHE A 39 -0.01 -1.89 11.47
C PHE A 39 -1.49 -1.52 11.30
N LEU A 40 -2.26 -2.33 10.58
CA LEU A 40 -3.69 -2.10 10.32
C LEU A 40 -4.50 -2.17 11.61
N GLY A 41 -4.35 -3.24 12.41
CA GLY A 41 -5.15 -3.46 13.62
C GLY A 41 -4.96 -2.35 14.65
N GLU A 42 -3.72 -1.94 14.86
CA GLU A 42 -3.37 -0.87 15.79
C GLU A 42 -3.85 0.50 15.30
N LEU A 43 -3.67 0.82 14.01
CA LEU A 43 -4.15 2.09 13.48
C LEU A 43 -5.68 2.19 13.48
N PHE A 44 -6.37 1.07 13.28
CA PHE A 44 -7.82 0.99 13.43
C PHE A 44 -8.23 1.30 14.87
N THR A 45 -7.56 0.70 15.86
CA THR A 45 -7.76 0.97 17.29
C THR A 45 -7.48 2.43 17.65
N MET A 46 -6.50 3.05 17.01
CA MET A 46 -6.19 4.49 17.14
C MET A 46 -7.16 5.42 16.38
N GLY A 47 -8.22 4.88 15.79
CA GLY A 47 -9.28 5.62 15.11
C GLY A 47 -8.89 6.15 13.73
N ILE A 48 -7.95 5.50 13.04
CA ILE A 48 -7.69 5.79 11.62
C ILE A 48 -8.73 5.07 10.77
N ARG A 49 -9.49 5.83 9.99
CA ARG A 49 -10.47 5.27 9.06
C ARG A 49 -9.78 4.70 7.82
N ILE A 50 -9.99 3.42 7.54
CA ILE A 50 -9.43 2.71 6.39
C ILE A 50 -10.60 2.13 5.60
N PRO A 51 -10.88 2.59 4.36
CA PRO A 51 -11.99 2.07 3.57
C PRO A 51 -11.63 0.71 2.97
N ASP A 52 -12.60 -0.21 2.94
CA ASP A 52 -12.47 -1.49 2.24
C ASP A 52 -12.70 -1.29 0.73
N ARG A 53 -11.64 -0.84 0.06
CA ARG A 53 -11.58 -0.67 -1.39
C ARG A 53 -10.14 -0.84 -1.88
N SER A 54 -10.00 -1.04 -3.19
CA SER A 54 -8.71 -0.90 -3.87
C SER A 54 -8.15 0.51 -3.69
N PRO A 55 -6.82 0.69 -3.71
CA PRO A 55 -6.22 2.01 -3.66
C PRO A 55 -6.70 2.89 -4.83
N MET A 56 -6.80 4.19 -4.58
CA MET A 56 -7.26 5.17 -5.56
C MET A 56 -6.36 5.24 -6.79
N TRP A 57 -5.08 4.91 -6.66
CA TRP A 57 -4.18 4.89 -7.82
C TRP A 57 -4.48 3.73 -8.78
N GLU A 58 -5.23 2.70 -8.37
CA GLU A 58 -5.72 1.65 -9.28
C GLU A 58 -7.07 2.02 -9.93
N GLU A 59 -7.61 3.21 -9.68
CA GLU A 59 -8.83 3.68 -10.35
C GLU A 59 -8.63 3.76 -11.87
N ASN A 60 -9.65 3.35 -12.62
CA ASN A 60 -9.65 3.38 -14.09
C ASN A 60 -8.46 2.64 -14.74
N ASN A 61 -7.97 1.56 -14.12
CA ASN A 61 -6.85 0.77 -14.65
C ASN A 61 -5.58 1.60 -14.94
N ALA A 62 -5.35 2.68 -14.18
CA ALA A 62 -4.27 3.63 -14.43
C ALA A 62 -2.87 2.98 -14.51
N TYR A 63 -2.67 1.85 -13.83
CA TYR A 63 -1.41 1.10 -13.84
C TYR A 63 -1.54 -0.33 -14.38
N ALA A 64 -2.64 -0.67 -15.07
CA ALA A 64 -2.84 -2.02 -15.59
C ALA A 64 -1.71 -2.47 -16.52
N TYR A 65 -1.13 -1.54 -17.28
CA TYR A 65 0.01 -1.79 -18.16
C TYR A 65 1.26 -2.29 -17.41
N LEU A 66 1.46 -1.92 -16.12
CA LEU A 66 2.57 -2.44 -15.31
C LEU A 66 2.39 -3.93 -14.97
N GLY A 67 1.17 -4.44 -15.05
CA GLY A 67 0.86 -5.86 -14.91
C GLY A 67 1.13 -6.67 -16.18
N GLU A 68 1.27 -6.02 -17.34
CA GLU A 68 1.58 -6.68 -18.59
C GLU A 68 3.04 -7.14 -18.58
N ARG A 69 3.22 -8.46 -18.46
CA ARG A 69 4.55 -9.05 -18.60
C ARG A 69 4.76 -9.43 -20.05
N HIS A 70 5.92 -9.06 -20.59
CA HIS A 70 6.37 -9.58 -21.87
C HIS A 70 6.44 -11.13 -21.79
N ARG A 71 5.78 -11.81 -22.74
CA ARG A 71 5.58 -13.26 -22.74
C ARG A 71 6.44 -14.02 -23.75
N SER A 72 7.26 -13.32 -24.52
CA SER A 72 8.14 -13.89 -25.54
C SER A 72 9.61 -13.63 -25.22
N CYS A 73 10.50 -14.24 -25.98
CA CYS A 73 11.91 -13.89 -26.00
C CYS A 73 12.09 -12.88 -27.14
N ASP A 74 12.63 -11.69 -26.85
CA ASP A 74 12.94 -10.70 -27.89
C ASP A 74 14.24 -11.03 -28.65
N ALA A 75 14.97 -12.07 -28.23
CA ALA A 75 16.20 -12.49 -28.90
C ALA A 75 15.88 -13.17 -30.23
N SER A 76 16.65 -12.83 -31.26
CA SER A 76 16.55 -13.45 -32.60
C SER A 76 16.93 -14.94 -32.60
N ASP A 77 17.83 -15.34 -31.70
CA ASP A 77 18.14 -16.74 -31.38
C ASP A 77 18.04 -16.91 -29.86
N CYS A 78 17.14 -17.79 -29.40
CA CYS A 78 16.93 -18.08 -27.99
C CYS A 78 17.51 -19.49 -27.68
N LEU A 79 18.16 -19.67 -26.52
CA LEU A 79 18.83 -20.92 -26.11
C LEU A 79 17.85 -22.01 -25.64
#